data_AF-A0A2J8AJX8-F1
#
_entry.id   AF-A0A2J8AJX8-F1
#
_cell.length_a   1.000
_cell.length_b   1.000
_cell.length_c   1.000
_cell.angle_alpha   90.00
_cell.angle_beta   90.00
_cell.angle_gamma   90.00
#
_symmetry.space_group_name_H-M   'P 1'
#
loop_
_entity.id
_entity.type
_entity.pdbx_description
1 polymer ?
#
loop_
_entity_poly.entity_id
_entity_poly.type
_entity_poly.pdbx_seq_one_letter_code
_entity_poly.pdbx_strand_id
1 'polypeptide(L)'
;MAGAGCGPGELRLCGLTFHPHLAPGVRRAMARWEAAALERLRAERLGGRLRDLGAAPEQMVVCDAEALSQHGLSHDTICARLARLLGLVGEGGRSDAPLPEGPLGLAAEARLRRCTESARGGCGLAAGAAVRRNTVLGVVGGYVMPAVAAEGFGAAGYRHCGADVRAELARAVEGTTADVSTAWRLLAGSYCMPYPEGLQAEAPVSGSVRLAGPFPSPATLCMLGWGNAAALINDPRAQPRAWVEGNDAAAAMVASEANCAVLPVAVRGVVLPVLVAVRDIAPGEQLLREYGAGWSRELAGTWEVAEAGGLSAEALAGRLRLWGGGAMGSGQEAAADVQEAQLLSGASGAAP
;
A
#
# COMPACT_ATOMS: atom_id res chain seq x y z
N MET A 1 7.77 8.35 -14.76
CA MET A 1 8.48 8.30 -13.46
C MET A 1 9.77 7.50 -13.67
N ALA A 2 10.90 7.98 -13.15
CA ALA A 2 12.20 7.34 -13.34
C ALA A 2 12.15 5.87 -12.88
N GLY A 3 12.76 5.00 -13.69
CA GLY A 3 12.59 3.56 -13.64
C GLY A 3 13.06 2.90 -12.35
N ALA A 4 12.73 1.61 -12.28
CA ALA A 4 12.97 0.66 -11.21
C ALA A 4 14.47 0.39 -10.89
N GLY A 5 15.32 1.42 -10.82
CA GLY A 5 16.64 1.34 -10.21
C GLY A 5 16.52 1.48 -8.69
N CYS A 6 17.16 0.60 -7.93
CA CYS A 6 17.30 0.77 -6.49
C CYS A 6 18.23 1.96 -6.23
N GLY A 7 17.80 2.94 -5.43
CA GLY A 7 18.74 3.92 -4.91
C GLY A 7 19.79 3.20 -4.06
N PRO A 8 21.08 3.59 -4.12
CA PRO A 8 22.10 2.96 -3.29
C PRO A 8 21.70 3.01 -1.80
N GLY A 9 21.67 1.85 -1.14
CA GLY A 9 21.37 1.73 0.28
C GLY A 9 19.89 1.49 0.64
N GLU A 10 18.97 1.55 -0.31
CA GLU A 10 17.56 1.20 -0.09
C GLU A 10 17.37 -0.29 0.21
N LEU A 11 16.26 -0.63 0.86
CA LEU A 11 15.85 -2.02 1.08
C LEU A 11 14.43 -2.21 0.54
N ARG A 12 14.23 -3.23 -0.31
CA ARG A 12 12.93 -3.54 -0.92
C ARG A 12 12.41 -4.86 -0.40
N LEU A 13 11.26 -4.85 0.27
CA LEU A 13 10.65 -6.04 0.84
C LEU A 13 9.13 -5.93 0.80
N CYS A 14 8.46 -6.97 0.32
CA CYS A 14 7.01 -7.12 0.38
C CYS A 14 6.22 -5.90 -0.17
N GLY A 15 6.65 -5.30 -1.28
CA GLY A 15 6.02 -4.11 -1.85
C GLY A 15 6.40 -2.78 -1.19
N LEU A 16 7.24 -2.79 -0.17
CA LEU A 16 7.77 -1.60 0.49
C LEU A 16 9.20 -1.30 0.01
N THR A 17 9.53 -0.02 -0.10
CA THR A 17 10.89 0.48 -0.29
C THR A 17 11.28 1.32 0.90
N PHE A 18 12.22 0.85 1.72
CA PHE A 18 12.72 1.57 2.89
C PHE A 18 13.85 2.51 2.50
N HIS A 19 13.74 3.76 2.95
CA HIS A 19 14.78 4.78 2.83
C HIS A 19 16.12 4.28 3.40
N PRO A 20 17.29 4.68 2.85
CA PRO A 20 18.59 4.21 3.31
C PRO A 20 18.85 4.39 4.81
N HIS A 21 18.28 5.43 5.43
CA HIS A 21 18.38 5.64 6.89
C HIS A 21 17.60 4.60 7.71
N LEU A 22 16.53 4.02 7.17
CA LEU A 22 15.70 3.02 7.84
C LEU A 22 16.16 1.58 7.55
N ALA A 23 16.71 1.35 6.36
CA ALA A 23 17.09 0.02 5.88
C ALA A 23 18.01 -0.77 6.85
N PRO A 24 19.06 -0.19 7.46
CA PRO A 24 19.86 -0.89 8.48
C PRO A 24 19.05 -1.31 9.71
N GLY A 25 18.09 -0.47 10.15
CA GLY A 25 17.20 -0.77 11.27
C GLY A 25 16.30 -1.97 10.98
N VAL A 26 15.72 -2.02 9.78
CA VAL A 26 14.90 -3.14 9.31
C VAL A 26 15.72 -4.43 9.25
N ARG A 27 16.92 -4.41 8.65
CA ARG A 27 17.81 -5.58 8.60
C ARG A 27 18.17 -6.10 9.99
N ARG A 28 18.47 -5.20 10.94
CA ARG A 28 18.73 -5.59 12.34
C ARG A 28 17.51 -6.21 13.00
N ALA A 29 16.31 -5.69 12.75
CA ALA A 29 15.08 -6.25 13.31
C ALA A 29 14.81 -7.67 12.78
N MET A 30 15.01 -7.89 11.48
CA MET A 30 14.92 -9.22 10.87
C MET A 30 15.95 -10.19 11.45
N ALA A 31 17.21 -9.77 11.55
CA ALA A 31 18.28 -10.61 12.11
C ALA A 31 18.03 -10.97 13.59
N ARG A 32 17.51 -10.02 14.39
CA ARG A 32 17.11 -10.31 15.78
C ARG A 32 15.97 -11.30 15.87
N TRP A 33 14.94 -11.14 15.04
CA TRP A 33 13.84 -12.09 14.99
C TRP A 33 14.34 -13.48 14.63
N GLU A 34 15.20 -13.60 13.61
CA GLU A 34 15.76 -14.88 13.19
C GLU A 34 16.59 -15.54 14.29
N ALA A 35 17.47 -14.78 14.95
CA ALA A 35 18.26 -15.28 16.06
C ALA A 35 17.37 -15.81 17.20
N ALA A 36 16.34 -15.04 17.60
CA ALA A 36 15.40 -15.43 18.64
C ALA A 36 14.59 -16.68 18.25
N ALA A 37 14.17 -16.79 16.99
CA ALA A 37 13.44 -17.94 16.48
C ALA A 37 14.30 -19.22 16.49
N LEU A 38 15.58 -19.11 16.10
CA LEU A 38 16.53 -20.23 16.13
C LEU A 38 16.85 -20.67 17.57
N GLU A 39 16.99 -19.73 18.51
CA GLU A 39 17.16 -20.06 19.93
C GLU A 39 15.95 -20.80 20.50
N ARG A 40 14.72 -20.37 20.16
CA ARG A 40 13.49 -21.06 20.58
C ARG A 40 13.45 -22.49 20.06
N LEU A 41 13.73 -22.70 18.77
CA LEU A 41 13.78 -24.04 18.17
C LEU A 41 14.77 -24.96 18.90
N ARG A 42 15.97 -24.44 19.21
CA ARG A 42 16.99 -25.18 19.98
C ARG A 42 16.49 -25.54 21.37
N ALA A 43 15.84 -24.61 22.07
CA ALA A 43 15.29 -24.85 23.41
C ALA A 43 14.17 -25.93 23.39
N GLU A 44 13.35 -25.94 22.34
CA GLU A 44 12.28 -26.92 22.14
C GLU A 44 12.76 -28.26 21.58
N ARG A 45 14.07 -28.39 21.31
CA ARG A 45 14.70 -29.55 20.64
C ARG A 45 14.09 -29.86 19.27
N LEU A 46 13.46 -28.86 18.66
CA LEU A 46 13.04 -28.86 17.27
C LEU A 46 14.27 -28.54 16.41
N GLY A 47 14.29 -29.02 15.16
CA GLY A 47 15.43 -28.80 14.27
C GLY A 47 15.86 -27.32 14.25
N GLY A 48 17.17 -27.07 14.27
CA GLY A 48 17.72 -25.70 14.35
C GLY A 48 17.60 -24.91 13.05
N ARG A 49 16.51 -25.07 12.29
CA ARG A 49 16.29 -24.46 10.97
C ARG A 49 14.92 -23.79 10.94
N LEU A 50 14.83 -22.62 10.32
CA LEU A 50 13.57 -21.85 10.22
C LEU A 50 12.44 -22.61 9.52
N ARG A 51 12.76 -23.57 8.65
CA ARG A 51 11.76 -24.41 7.97
C ARG A 51 10.92 -25.25 8.92
N ASP A 52 11.44 -25.48 10.13
CA ASP A 52 10.78 -26.28 11.16
C ASP A 52 9.71 -25.46 11.91
N LEU A 53 9.61 -24.14 11.64
CA LEU A 53 8.56 -23.27 12.15
C LEU A 53 7.27 -23.34 11.32
N GLY A 54 6.14 -23.25 12.00
CA GLY A 54 4.84 -22.98 11.37
C GLY A 54 4.85 -21.60 10.68
N ALA A 55 4.37 -21.53 9.43
CA ALA A 55 4.52 -20.31 8.63
C ALA A 55 3.68 -19.10 9.08
N ALA A 56 2.56 -19.32 9.78
CA ALA A 56 1.63 -18.26 10.16
C ALA A 56 1.79 -17.82 11.64
N PRO A 57 1.36 -18.60 12.65
CA PRO A 57 1.33 -18.09 14.03
C PRO A 57 2.73 -17.86 14.63
N GLU A 58 3.77 -18.53 14.13
CA GLU A 58 5.12 -18.44 14.70
C GLU A 58 6.00 -17.38 14.02
N GLN A 59 5.64 -16.95 12.81
CA GLN A 59 6.41 -16.00 12.01
C GLN A 59 5.70 -14.65 11.83
N MET A 60 4.43 -14.59 12.20
CA MET A 60 3.57 -13.43 11.99
C MET A 60 2.79 -13.09 13.26
N VAL A 61 2.68 -11.79 13.55
CA VAL A 61 1.86 -11.26 14.64
C VAL A 61 1.11 -10.04 14.15
N VAL A 62 -0.22 -10.03 14.29
CA VAL A 62 -1.01 -8.80 14.08
C VAL A 62 -0.77 -7.89 15.28
N CYS A 63 -0.24 -6.69 15.05
CA CYS A 63 0.17 -5.78 16.11
C CYS A 63 -1.00 -5.00 16.74
N ASP A 64 -2.16 -5.00 16.10
CA ASP A 64 -3.35 -4.25 16.52
C ASP A 64 -4.50 -5.20 16.89
N ALA A 65 -4.48 -5.67 18.15
CA ALA A 65 -5.51 -6.56 18.68
C ALA A 65 -6.86 -5.85 18.87
N GLU A 66 -6.85 -4.54 19.09
CA GLU A 66 -8.07 -3.74 19.24
C GLU A 66 -8.84 -3.67 17.92
N ALA A 67 -8.16 -3.35 16.81
CA ALA A 67 -8.75 -3.38 15.49
C ALA A 67 -9.29 -4.77 15.11
N LEU A 68 -8.59 -5.85 15.50
CA LEU A 68 -9.11 -7.21 15.31
C LEU A 68 -10.43 -7.42 16.05
N SER A 69 -10.50 -7.01 17.32
CA SER A 69 -11.70 -7.15 18.14
C SER A 69 -12.85 -6.29 17.62
N GLN A 70 -12.59 -5.01 17.34
CA GLN A 70 -13.57 -4.05 16.83
C GLN A 70 -14.22 -4.53 15.53
N HIS A 71 -13.42 -5.06 14.62
CA HIS A 71 -13.91 -5.55 13.33
C HIS A 71 -14.20 -7.06 13.32
N GLY A 72 -14.16 -7.73 14.48
CA GLY A 72 -14.32 -9.18 14.67
C GLY A 72 -13.52 -10.03 13.67
N LEU A 73 -12.28 -9.64 13.44
CA LEU A 73 -11.39 -10.26 12.47
C LEU A 73 -10.68 -11.48 13.08
N SER A 74 -10.39 -12.47 12.24
CA SER A 74 -9.67 -13.67 12.65
C SER A 74 -8.17 -13.50 12.43
N HIS A 75 -7.43 -13.42 13.53
CA HIS A 75 -5.96 -13.42 13.54
C HIS A 75 -5.39 -14.53 12.66
N ASP A 76 -5.79 -15.78 12.91
CA ASP A 76 -5.21 -16.95 12.24
C ASP A 76 -5.55 -16.99 10.76
N THR A 77 -6.77 -16.58 10.37
CA THR A 77 -7.17 -16.50 8.96
C THR A 77 -6.34 -15.46 8.22
N ILE A 78 -6.09 -14.30 8.84
CA ILE A 78 -5.29 -13.22 8.26
C ILE A 78 -3.83 -13.69 8.10
N CYS A 79 -3.22 -14.23 9.15
CA CYS A 79 -1.84 -14.73 9.10
C CYS A 79 -1.68 -15.87 8.09
N ALA A 80 -2.63 -16.81 8.00
CA ALA A 80 -2.58 -17.89 7.01
C ALA A 80 -2.67 -17.37 5.56
N ARG A 81 -3.53 -16.38 5.29
CA ARG A 81 -3.68 -15.77 3.96
C ARG A 81 -2.47 -14.92 3.60
N LEU A 82 -1.93 -14.15 4.55
CA LEU A 82 -0.71 -13.37 4.35
C LEU A 82 0.50 -14.28 4.10
N ALA A 83 0.64 -15.38 4.85
CA ALA A 83 1.71 -16.36 4.63
C ALA A 83 1.67 -16.93 3.20
N ARG A 84 0.47 -17.18 2.66
CA ARG A 84 0.31 -17.62 1.27
C ARG A 84 0.71 -16.52 0.28
N LEU A 85 0.27 -15.27 0.50
CA LEU A 85 0.64 -14.13 -0.33
C LEU A 85 2.16 -13.92 -0.39
N LEU A 86 2.86 -14.18 0.72
CA LEU A 86 4.31 -14.03 0.82
C LEU A 86 5.10 -15.28 0.37
N GLY A 87 4.43 -16.33 -0.12
CA GLY A 87 5.08 -17.57 -0.55
C GLY A 87 5.67 -18.41 0.58
N LEU A 88 5.21 -18.19 1.83
CA LEU A 88 5.65 -18.96 3.00
C LEU A 88 4.90 -20.28 3.16
N VAL A 89 3.74 -20.42 2.51
CA VAL A 89 2.92 -21.64 2.42
C VAL A 89 2.28 -21.77 1.04
N GLY A 90 1.75 -22.96 0.74
CA GLY A 90 1.05 -23.24 -0.50
C GLY A 90 1.94 -23.93 -1.53
N GLU A 91 1.49 -23.97 -2.77
CA GLU A 91 2.21 -24.61 -3.86
C GLU A 91 3.55 -23.87 -4.12
N GLY A 92 4.66 -24.60 -3.97
CA GLY A 92 6.01 -24.04 -4.07
C GLY A 92 6.45 -23.15 -2.90
N GLY A 93 5.58 -22.92 -1.91
CA GLY A 93 5.87 -22.11 -0.73
C GLY A 93 6.73 -22.85 0.29
N ARG A 94 7.59 -22.11 1.00
CA ARG A 94 8.43 -22.67 2.08
C ARG A 94 8.45 -21.75 3.28
N SER A 95 8.31 -22.31 4.47
CA SER A 95 8.32 -21.57 5.73
C SER A 95 9.65 -20.85 6.00
N ASP A 96 10.73 -21.18 5.29
CA ASP A 96 12.03 -20.50 5.32
C ASP A 96 12.35 -19.68 4.05
N ALA A 97 11.42 -19.57 3.10
CA ALA A 97 11.62 -18.78 1.89
C ALA A 97 11.94 -17.32 2.25
N PRO A 98 12.85 -16.63 1.54
CA PRO A 98 13.09 -15.21 1.77
C PRO A 98 11.80 -14.42 1.55
N LEU A 99 11.66 -13.29 2.27
CA LEU A 99 10.55 -12.38 2.02
C LEU A 99 10.65 -11.83 0.58
N PRO A 100 9.53 -11.72 -0.16
CA PRO A 100 9.55 -11.27 -1.54
C PRO A 100 10.24 -9.92 -1.72
N GLU A 101 11.19 -9.84 -2.64
CA GLU A 101 11.81 -8.59 -3.05
C GLU A 101 10.96 -7.91 -4.13
N GLY A 102 10.69 -6.62 -3.96
CA GLY A 102 10.00 -5.82 -4.96
C GLY A 102 8.47 -5.74 -4.80
N PRO A 103 7.75 -5.31 -5.85
CA PRO A 103 6.33 -4.98 -5.76
C PRO A 103 5.49 -6.24 -5.50
N LEU A 104 4.57 -6.14 -4.55
CA LEU A 104 3.52 -7.13 -4.34
C LEU A 104 2.21 -6.66 -4.97
N GLY A 105 1.64 -7.53 -5.80
CA GLY A 105 0.30 -7.35 -6.32
C GLY A 105 -0.75 -7.45 -5.22
N LEU A 106 -1.92 -6.85 -5.47
CA LEU A 106 -3.11 -7.12 -4.67
C LEU A 106 -3.73 -8.46 -5.08
N ALA A 107 -4.61 -9.01 -4.23
CA ALA A 107 -5.25 -10.30 -4.40
C ALA A 107 -5.94 -10.40 -5.77
N ALA A 108 -5.40 -11.26 -6.64
CA ALA A 108 -5.90 -11.45 -8.01
C ALA A 108 -7.34 -11.96 -8.02
N GLU A 109 -7.71 -12.75 -7.02
CA GLU A 109 -9.05 -13.34 -6.85
C GLU A 109 -10.11 -12.27 -6.66
N ALA A 110 -9.76 -11.11 -6.08
CA ALA A 110 -10.68 -9.99 -5.90
C ALA A 110 -10.95 -9.22 -7.21
N ARG A 111 -10.20 -9.51 -8.29
CA ARG A 111 -10.32 -8.89 -9.62
C ARG A 111 -10.44 -7.36 -9.54
N LEU A 112 -9.59 -6.76 -8.71
CA LEU A 112 -9.69 -5.33 -8.39
C LEU A 112 -9.55 -4.49 -9.66
N ARG A 113 -10.49 -3.56 -9.84
CA ARG A 113 -10.56 -2.68 -11.00
C ARG A 113 -10.62 -1.23 -10.55
N ARG A 114 -10.00 -0.34 -11.33
CA ARG A 114 -10.16 1.09 -11.12
C ARG A 114 -11.60 1.48 -11.43
N CYS A 115 -12.15 2.38 -10.63
CA CYS A 115 -13.45 3.02 -10.88
C CYS A 115 -13.32 4.54 -10.79
N THR A 116 -14.29 5.25 -11.34
CA THR A 116 -14.43 6.70 -11.18
C THR A 116 -15.32 6.99 -10.00
N GLU A 117 -14.91 7.89 -9.11
CA GLU A 117 -15.70 8.31 -7.96
C GLU A 117 -15.53 9.81 -7.74
N SER A 118 -16.37 10.61 -8.40
CA SER A 118 -16.29 12.06 -8.32
C SER A 118 -16.52 12.61 -6.91
N ALA A 119 -17.28 11.90 -6.08
CA ALA A 119 -17.55 12.34 -4.71
C ALA A 119 -16.38 12.08 -3.73
N ARG A 120 -15.34 11.35 -4.14
CA ARG A 120 -14.23 10.90 -3.27
C ARG A 120 -12.89 11.00 -3.98
N GLY A 121 -12.60 12.14 -4.61
CA GLY A 121 -11.28 12.41 -5.21
C GLY A 121 -11.09 11.89 -6.64
N GLY A 122 -12.18 11.54 -7.33
CA GLY A 122 -12.21 11.28 -8.78
C GLY A 122 -11.91 9.85 -9.22
N CYS A 123 -11.07 9.12 -8.47
CA CYS A 123 -10.71 7.73 -8.77
C CYS A 123 -10.88 6.85 -7.52
N GLY A 124 -11.23 5.59 -7.73
CA GLY A 124 -11.36 4.59 -6.67
C GLY A 124 -10.88 3.21 -7.11
N LEU A 125 -10.93 2.26 -6.18
CA LEU A 125 -10.70 0.85 -6.45
C LEU A 125 -11.96 0.06 -6.10
N ALA A 126 -12.45 -0.78 -6.99
CA ALA A 126 -13.63 -1.61 -6.77
C ALA A 126 -13.31 -3.10 -6.90
N ALA A 127 -14.05 -3.92 -6.16
CA ALA A 127 -13.98 -5.37 -6.26
C ALA A 127 -14.59 -5.83 -7.60
N GLY A 128 -13.90 -6.67 -8.36
CA GLY A 128 -14.46 -7.29 -9.56
C GLY A 128 -15.13 -8.64 -9.28
N ALA A 129 -14.89 -9.20 -8.10
CA ALA A 129 -15.48 -10.44 -7.61
C ALA A 129 -15.87 -10.28 -6.13
N ALA A 130 -16.67 -11.21 -5.62
CA ALA A 130 -17.06 -11.19 -4.21
C ALA A 130 -15.83 -11.43 -3.32
N VAL A 131 -15.63 -10.57 -2.31
CA VAL A 131 -14.56 -10.70 -1.34
C VAL A 131 -15.18 -11.02 0.02
N ARG A 132 -14.69 -12.07 0.67
CA ARG A 132 -15.16 -12.44 2.00
C ARG A 132 -14.47 -11.61 3.08
N ARG A 133 -15.11 -11.44 4.23
CA ARG A 133 -14.47 -10.95 5.46
C ARG A 133 -13.19 -11.73 5.77
N ASN A 134 -12.24 -11.07 6.42
CA ASN A 134 -10.89 -11.57 6.72
C ASN A 134 -10.01 -11.80 5.48
N THR A 135 -10.43 -11.37 4.28
CA THR A 135 -9.59 -11.52 3.07
C THR A 135 -8.45 -10.53 3.12
N VAL A 136 -7.23 -11.05 3.09
CA VAL A 136 -6.02 -10.25 2.85
C VAL A 136 -6.02 -9.87 1.39
N LEU A 137 -6.23 -8.59 1.11
CA LEU A 137 -6.25 -8.02 -0.22
C LEU A 137 -4.85 -7.65 -0.71
N GLY A 138 -3.88 -7.54 0.19
CA GLY A 138 -2.48 -7.30 -0.17
C GLY A 138 -1.73 -6.52 0.91
N VAL A 139 -0.46 -6.24 0.65
CA VAL A 139 0.32 -5.24 1.41
C VAL A 139 0.14 -3.88 0.73
N VAL A 140 -0.10 -2.83 1.51
CA VAL A 140 -0.12 -1.45 1.01
C VAL A 140 1.33 -1.06 0.68
N GLY A 141 1.65 -1.05 -0.61
CA GLY A 141 3.01 -0.78 -1.08
C GLY A 141 3.34 0.72 -1.06
N GLY A 142 4.62 1.05 -1.02
CA GLY A 142 5.09 2.44 -1.07
C GLY A 142 6.51 2.62 -0.56
N TYR A 143 6.93 3.88 -0.48
CA TYR A 143 8.22 4.30 0.03
C TYR A 143 8.12 4.68 1.51
N VAL A 144 8.87 4.00 2.37
CA VAL A 144 8.91 4.26 3.81
C VAL A 144 10.08 5.19 4.11
N MET A 145 9.80 6.37 4.63
CA MET A 145 10.77 7.42 4.88
C MET A 145 10.71 7.92 6.33
N PRO A 146 11.85 8.32 6.93
CA PRO A 146 11.84 8.96 8.24
C PRO A 146 11.12 10.32 8.17
N ALA A 147 10.56 10.80 9.27
CA ALA A 147 9.76 12.02 9.31
C ALA A 147 10.43 13.23 8.64
N VAL A 148 11.71 13.48 8.90
CA VAL A 148 12.47 14.58 8.28
C VAL A 148 12.51 14.48 6.74
N ALA A 149 12.64 13.26 6.22
CA ALA A 149 12.59 13.04 4.78
C ALA A 149 11.16 13.19 4.23
N ALA A 150 10.14 12.82 5.01
CA ALA A 150 8.73 13.03 4.66
C ALA A 150 8.37 14.52 4.57
N GLU A 151 8.80 15.32 5.54
CA GLU A 151 8.63 16.77 5.54
C GLU A 151 9.29 17.40 4.32
N GLY A 152 10.55 17.03 4.03
CA GLY A 152 11.27 17.48 2.85
C GLY A 152 10.57 17.09 1.54
N PHE A 153 10.07 15.85 1.46
CA PHE A 153 9.30 15.36 0.32
C PHE A 153 8.02 16.17 0.11
N GLY A 154 7.24 16.40 1.16
CA GLY A 154 6.02 17.21 1.10
C GLY A 154 6.32 18.67 0.72
N ALA A 155 7.37 19.26 1.27
CA ALA A 155 7.72 20.66 1.04
C ALA A 155 8.28 20.95 -0.36
N ALA A 156 9.09 20.04 -0.91
CA ALA A 156 9.91 20.33 -2.10
C ALA A 156 10.02 19.17 -3.11
N GLY A 157 9.33 18.05 -2.90
CA GLY A 157 9.42 16.86 -3.75
C GLY A 157 9.13 17.10 -5.23
N TYR A 158 8.23 18.04 -5.55
CA TYR A 158 7.93 18.42 -6.93
C TYR A 158 9.16 18.89 -7.73
N ARG A 159 10.18 19.43 -7.07
CA ARG A 159 11.41 19.89 -7.73
C ARG A 159 12.19 18.73 -8.33
N HIS A 160 12.08 17.55 -7.73
CA HIS A 160 12.76 16.32 -8.15
C HIS A 160 11.93 15.47 -9.12
N CYS A 161 10.69 15.85 -9.40
CA CYS A 161 9.86 15.18 -10.40
C CYS A 161 10.44 15.34 -11.82
N GLY A 162 10.06 14.43 -12.73
CA GLY A 162 10.37 14.59 -14.15
C GLY A 162 9.69 15.84 -14.75
N ALA A 163 10.17 16.30 -15.91
CA ALA A 163 9.62 17.47 -16.59
C ALA A 163 8.12 17.33 -16.87
N ASP A 164 7.67 16.13 -17.28
CA ASP A 164 6.26 15.85 -17.58
C ASP A 164 5.37 16.06 -16.34
N VAL A 165 5.76 15.48 -15.20
CA VAL A 165 5.01 15.60 -13.94
C VAL A 165 4.95 17.05 -13.46
N ARG A 166 6.06 17.80 -13.58
CA ARG A 166 6.05 19.23 -13.25
C ARG A 166 5.14 20.03 -14.18
N ALA A 167 5.12 19.71 -15.48
CA ALA A 167 4.21 20.33 -16.43
C ALA A 167 2.75 19.97 -16.14
N GLU A 168 2.45 18.75 -15.69
CA GLU A 168 1.11 18.37 -15.25
C GLU A 168 0.66 19.16 -14.02
N LEU A 169 1.52 19.29 -13.01
CA LEU A 169 1.23 20.09 -11.82
C LEU A 169 1.04 21.57 -12.18
N ALA A 170 1.86 22.12 -13.08
CA ALA A 170 1.73 23.49 -13.55
C ALA A 170 0.39 23.71 -14.29
N ARG A 171 -0.01 22.78 -15.16
CA ARG A 171 -1.32 22.82 -15.82
C ARG A 171 -2.46 22.70 -14.81
N ALA A 172 -2.31 21.91 -13.75
CA ALA A 172 -3.38 21.72 -12.78
C ALA A 172 -3.71 22.99 -11.99
N VAL A 173 -2.72 23.87 -11.79
CA VAL A 173 -2.92 25.17 -11.10
C VAL A 173 -3.25 26.32 -12.06
N GLU A 174 -3.28 26.07 -13.37
CA GLU A 174 -3.63 27.09 -14.35
C GLU A 174 -5.04 27.64 -14.10
N GLY A 175 -5.18 28.97 -14.20
CA GLY A 175 -6.43 29.67 -13.87
C GLY A 175 -6.77 29.72 -12.38
N THR A 176 -5.84 29.37 -11.50
CA THR A 176 -5.96 29.49 -10.03
C THR A 176 -4.89 30.45 -9.49
N THR A 177 -5.00 30.84 -8.23
CA THR A 177 -3.94 31.58 -7.51
C THR A 177 -3.00 30.65 -6.73
N ALA A 178 -3.27 29.33 -6.72
CA ALA A 178 -2.39 28.32 -6.14
C ALA A 178 -1.12 28.13 -6.98
N ASP A 179 -0.02 27.76 -6.33
CA ASP A 179 1.24 27.42 -6.98
C ASP A 179 1.47 25.90 -7.06
N VAL A 180 2.49 25.50 -7.84
CA VAL A 180 2.90 24.09 -7.98
C VAL A 180 3.24 23.46 -6.62
N SER A 181 3.79 24.25 -5.69
CA SER A 181 4.10 23.76 -4.35
C SER A 181 2.84 23.38 -3.56
N THR A 182 1.77 24.14 -3.72
CA THR A 182 0.47 23.92 -3.07
C THR A 182 -0.19 22.67 -3.63
N ALA A 183 -0.26 22.55 -4.95
CA ALA A 183 -0.75 21.34 -5.62
C ALA A 183 0.05 20.09 -5.23
N TRP A 184 1.37 20.23 -5.12
CA TRP A 184 2.24 19.13 -4.69
C TRP A 184 2.00 18.72 -3.24
N ARG A 185 1.92 19.67 -2.29
CA ARG A 185 1.65 19.34 -0.88
C ARG A 185 0.31 18.63 -0.73
N LEU A 186 -0.69 19.10 -1.46
CA LEU A 186 -2.01 18.47 -1.51
C LEU A 186 -1.90 17.02 -2.01
N LEU A 187 -1.25 16.80 -3.16
CA LEU A 187 -1.04 15.47 -3.72
C LEU A 187 -0.20 14.56 -2.81
N ALA A 188 0.95 15.04 -2.34
CA ALA A 188 1.85 14.28 -1.47
C ALA A 188 1.15 13.89 -0.16
N GLY A 189 0.45 14.84 0.48
CA GLY A 189 -0.34 14.59 1.69
C GLY A 189 -1.44 13.55 1.47
N SER A 190 -2.14 13.60 0.32
CA SER A 190 -3.18 12.63 -0.01
C SER A 190 -2.68 11.19 -0.15
N TYR A 191 -1.41 11.00 -0.52
CA TYR A 191 -0.82 9.68 -0.75
C TYR A 191 0.19 9.26 0.32
N CYS A 192 0.29 10.03 1.41
CA CYS A 192 1.09 9.68 2.58
C CYS A 192 0.19 9.22 3.72
N MET A 193 0.67 8.24 4.48
CA MET A 193 0.06 7.82 5.73
C MET A 193 1.15 7.48 6.75
N PRO A 194 0.86 7.55 8.06
CA PRO A 194 1.78 7.04 9.07
C PRO A 194 2.14 5.59 8.76
N TYR A 195 3.44 5.29 8.78
CA TYR A 195 3.88 3.91 8.75
C TYR A 195 3.74 3.35 10.16
N PRO A 196 3.01 2.24 10.36
CA PRO A 196 2.79 1.71 11.70
C PRO A 196 4.13 1.23 12.28
N GLU A 197 4.65 1.98 13.25
CA GLU A 197 5.92 1.64 13.88
C GLU A 197 5.73 0.50 14.89
N GLY A 198 6.37 -0.64 14.56
CA GLY A 198 6.75 -1.70 15.50
C GLY A 198 8.26 -1.94 15.52
N LEU A 199 9.05 -1.03 14.93
CA LEU A 199 10.49 -0.99 15.13
C LEU A 199 10.75 -0.34 16.48
N GLN A 200 10.78 -1.15 17.54
CA GLN A 200 11.08 -0.69 18.90
C GLN A 200 12.29 0.26 18.91
N ALA A 201 12.02 1.55 19.08
CA ALA A 201 12.87 2.41 19.87
C ALA A 201 12.77 1.89 21.31
N GLU A 202 13.78 1.13 21.70
CA GLU A 202 14.26 0.93 23.07
C GLU A 202 13.20 0.78 24.17
N ALA A 203 12.99 -0.45 24.62
CA ALA A 203 12.89 -0.62 26.07
C ALA A 203 14.28 -0.28 26.64
N PRO A 204 14.45 0.73 27.51
CA PRO A 204 15.71 0.88 28.20
C PRO A 204 15.93 -0.38 29.02
N VAL A 205 17.12 -0.95 28.89
CA VAL A 205 17.68 -1.91 29.83
C VAL A 205 17.39 -1.37 31.23
N SER A 206 16.68 -2.14 32.05
CA SER A 206 16.36 -1.78 33.44
C SER A 206 17.58 -1.18 34.11
N GLY A 207 17.56 0.13 34.36
CA GLY A 207 18.64 0.83 35.07
C GLY A 207 18.94 2.26 34.64
N SER A 208 18.50 2.74 33.46
CA SER A 208 18.78 4.13 33.05
C SER A 208 17.58 5.04 33.28
N VAL A 209 17.81 6.10 34.05
CA VAL A 209 16.90 7.24 34.29
C VAL A 209 16.32 7.72 32.96
N ARG A 210 14.98 7.72 32.86
CA ARG A 210 14.25 8.31 31.73
C ARG A 210 14.51 9.82 31.69
N LEU A 211 15.48 10.25 30.88
CA LEU A 211 15.46 11.60 30.35
C LEU A 211 14.38 11.63 29.27
N ALA A 212 13.36 12.47 29.48
CA ALA A 212 12.30 12.74 28.53
C ALA A 212 12.90 13.40 27.27
N GLY A 213 13.39 12.58 26.34
CA GLY A 213 13.67 12.98 24.97
C GLY A 213 12.41 12.85 24.11
N PRO A 214 12.27 13.65 23.04
CA PRO A 214 11.15 13.51 22.11
C PRO A 214 11.18 12.12 21.49
N PHE A 215 10.04 11.42 21.52
CA PHE A 215 9.85 10.19 20.74
C PHE A 215 10.25 10.46 19.29
N PRO A 216 10.98 9.53 18.62
CA PRO A 216 11.26 9.71 17.20
C PRO A 216 9.93 9.86 16.46
N SER A 217 9.79 10.91 15.67
CA SER A 217 8.59 11.13 14.85
C SER A 217 8.39 9.90 13.94
N PRO A 218 7.16 9.36 13.86
CA PRO A 218 6.91 8.11 13.18
C PRO A 218 7.28 8.20 11.70
N ALA A 219 7.87 7.13 11.16
CA ALA A 219 8.10 7.01 9.73
C ALA A 219 6.80 7.19 8.93
N THR A 220 6.93 7.60 7.68
CA THR A 220 5.81 7.84 6.77
C THR A 220 5.88 6.87 5.59
N LEU A 221 4.74 6.28 5.23
CA LEU A 221 4.56 5.53 4.00
C LEU A 221 4.01 6.45 2.92
N CYS A 222 4.79 6.71 1.87
CA CYS A 222 4.38 7.44 0.69
C CYS A 222 4.08 6.48 -0.47
N MET A 223 2.84 6.50 -0.95
CA MET A 223 2.41 5.64 -2.05
C MET A 223 2.64 6.30 -3.43
N LEU A 224 2.95 7.60 -3.48
CA LEU A 224 3.08 8.35 -4.73
C LEU A 224 4.36 7.93 -5.48
N GLY A 225 4.21 7.10 -6.51
CA GLY A 225 5.31 6.66 -7.37
C GLY A 225 5.98 5.33 -6.97
N TRP A 226 5.71 4.83 -5.77
CA TRP A 226 6.19 3.54 -5.28
C TRP A 226 5.07 2.58 -4.85
N GLY A 227 3.83 3.07 -4.76
CA GLY A 227 2.68 2.29 -4.30
C GLY A 227 2.12 1.32 -5.34
N ASN A 228 1.22 0.47 -4.87
CA ASN A 228 0.37 -0.37 -5.73
C ASN A 228 -1.05 0.21 -5.80
N ALA A 229 -1.99 -0.54 -6.38
CA ALA A 229 -3.36 -0.06 -6.56
C ALA A 229 -4.10 0.29 -5.24
N ALA A 230 -3.59 -0.13 -4.07
CA ALA A 230 -4.18 0.22 -2.77
C ALA A 230 -4.15 1.73 -2.49
N ALA A 231 -3.29 2.47 -3.18
CA ALA A 231 -3.25 3.93 -3.15
C ALA A 231 -4.54 4.61 -3.63
N LEU A 232 -5.41 3.88 -4.34
CA LEU A 232 -6.69 4.36 -4.88
C LEU A 232 -7.89 4.03 -3.97
N ILE A 233 -7.65 3.46 -2.79
CA ILE A 233 -8.73 3.13 -1.84
C ILE A 233 -9.10 4.40 -1.09
N ASN A 234 -10.33 4.86 -1.25
CA ASN A 234 -10.80 6.12 -0.69
C ASN A 234 -11.22 6.02 0.78
N ASP A 235 -11.24 7.16 1.45
CA ASP A 235 -11.92 7.31 2.75
C ASP A 235 -13.44 7.26 2.55
N PRO A 236 -14.22 6.67 3.48
CA PRO A 236 -15.66 6.73 3.40
C PRO A 236 -16.23 8.15 3.40
N ARG A 237 -15.50 9.12 3.96
CA ARG A 237 -15.88 10.53 3.98
C ARG A 237 -15.79 11.11 2.57
N ALA A 238 -16.95 11.48 2.00
CA ALA A 238 -17.02 12.23 0.74
C ALA A 238 -16.41 13.64 0.84
N GLN A 239 -16.39 14.22 2.04
CA GLN A 239 -15.75 15.51 2.31
C GLN A 239 -14.83 15.38 3.52
N PRO A 240 -13.50 15.48 3.36
CA PRO A 240 -12.55 15.51 4.48
C PRO A 240 -12.83 16.58 5.53
N ARG A 241 -13.49 17.69 5.16
CA ARG A 241 -13.99 18.74 6.08
C ARG A 241 -15.21 18.34 6.92
N ALA A 242 -15.89 17.25 6.59
CA ALA A 242 -16.95 16.71 7.45
C ALA A 242 -16.39 16.18 8.78
N TRP A 243 -15.06 16.08 8.90
CA TRP A 243 -14.40 15.85 10.17
C TRP A 243 -14.45 17.14 11.02
N VAL A 244 -15.20 17.06 12.12
CA VAL A 244 -15.28 18.10 13.16
C VAL A 244 -14.94 17.44 14.49
N GLU A 245 -14.05 18.06 15.27
CA GLU A 245 -13.71 17.59 16.61
C GLU A 245 -14.98 17.49 17.48
N GLY A 246 -15.28 16.30 18.02
CA GLY A 246 -16.45 16.05 18.87
C GLY A 246 -17.74 15.55 18.17
N ASN A 247 -17.72 15.22 16.87
CA ASN A 247 -18.87 14.65 16.18
C ASN A 247 -18.80 13.11 16.04
N ASP A 248 -19.01 12.40 17.16
CA ASP A 248 -18.92 10.93 17.25
C ASP A 248 -19.93 10.21 16.33
N ALA A 249 -21.07 10.83 16.03
CA ALA A 249 -22.10 10.24 15.15
C ALA A 249 -21.63 10.11 13.69
N ALA A 250 -20.86 11.09 13.19
CA ALA A 250 -20.27 11.01 11.86
C ALA A 250 -19.13 9.98 11.80
N ALA A 251 -18.37 9.82 12.88
CA ALA A 251 -17.32 8.80 12.98
C ALA A 251 -17.90 7.38 12.94
N ALA A 252 -18.99 7.10 13.66
CA ALA A 252 -19.65 5.80 13.66
C ALA A 252 -20.25 5.42 12.29
N MET A 253 -20.82 6.38 11.56
CA MET A 253 -21.36 6.18 10.21
C MET A 253 -20.25 5.96 9.17
N VAL A 254 -19.14 6.68 9.28
CA VAL A 254 -17.96 6.48 8.42
C VAL A 254 -17.34 5.10 8.66
N ALA A 255 -17.22 4.70 9.93
CA ALA A 255 -16.71 3.38 10.30
C ALA A 255 -17.60 2.23 9.78
N SER A 256 -18.92 2.44 9.65
CA SER A 256 -19.83 1.43 9.11
C SER A 256 -19.78 1.31 7.58
N GLU A 257 -19.44 2.39 6.87
CA GLU A 257 -19.23 2.37 5.42
C GLU A 257 -17.88 1.75 5.02
N ALA A 258 -16.85 1.89 5.86
CA ALA A 258 -15.54 1.27 5.63
C ALA A 258 -15.69 -0.25 5.50
N ASN A 259 -15.17 -0.80 4.41
CA ASN A 259 -15.22 -2.24 4.12
C ASN A 259 -13.83 -2.89 4.08
N CYS A 260 -12.78 -2.07 4.20
CA CYS A 260 -11.41 -2.50 4.37
C CYS A 260 -10.74 -1.76 5.55
N ALA A 261 -9.73 -2.39 6.15
CA ALA A 261 -8.84 -1.79 7.14
C ALA A 261 -7.38 -2.12 6.79
N VAL A 262 -6.44 -1.30 7.26
CA VAL A 262 -5.00 -1.57 7.16
C VAL A 262 -4.52 -2.00 8.53
N LEU A 263 -4.10 -3.26 8.66
CA LEU A 263 -3.59 -3.81 9.89
C LEU A 263 -2.06 -3.88 9.87
N PRO A 264 -1.36 -3.42 10.92
CA PRO A 264 0.05 -3.70 11.06
C PRO A 264 0.27 -5.17 11.39
N VAL A 265 1.02 -5.88 10.55
CA VAL A 265 1.41 -7.28 10.80
C VAL A 265 2.92 -7.40 10.79
N ALA A 266 3.51 -7.75 11.93
CA ALA A 266 4.92 -8.05 12.03
C ALA A 266 5.19 -9.43 11.41
N VAL A 267 5.96 -9.46 10.32
CA VAL A 267 6.41 -10.67 9.63
C VAL A 267 7.92 -10.72 9.72
N ARG A 268 8.44 -11.71 10.46
CA ARG A 268 9.89 -11.90 10.65
C ARG A 268 10.66 -10.63 11.06
N GLY A 269 10.08 -9.85 11.97
CA GLY A 269 10.68 -8.60 12.45
C GLY A 269 10.46 -7.37 11.56
N VAL A 270 9.75 -7.49 10.43
CA VAL A 270 9.32 -6.35 9.59
C VAL A 270 7.83 -6.14 9.75
N VAL A 271 7.38 -4.91 10.03
CA VAL A 271 5.94 -4.60 10.05
C VAL A 271 5.44 -4.35 8.64
N LEU A 272 4.36 -5.02 8.22
CA LEU A 272 3.73 -4.81 6.93
C LEU A 272 2.36 -4.15 7.14
N PRO A 273 1.99 -3.08 6.40
CA PRO A 273 0.64 -2.55 6.38
C PRO A 273 -0.26 -3.43 5.51
N VAL A 274 -1.00 -4.35 6.13
CA VAL A 274 -1.79 -5.37 5.43
C VAL A 274 -3.23 -4.90 5.26
N LEU A 275 -3.69 -4.82 4.01
CA LEU A 275 -5.06 -4.48 3.67
C LEU A 275 -5.98 -5.71 3.85
N VAL A 276 -7.00 -5.58 4.68
CA VAL A 276 -7.93 -6.67 5.03
C VAL A 276 -9.38 -6.22 4.85
N ALA A 277 -10.22 -7.08 4.26
CA ALA A 277 -11.66 -6.88 4.21
C ALA A 277 -12.32 -7.09 5.59
N VAL A 278 -12.99 -6.06 6.12
CA VAL A 278 -13.64 -6.10 7.45
C VAL A 278 -15.06 -6.66 7.43
N ARG A 279 -15.65 -6.75 6.24
CA ARG A 279 -16.91 -7.42 5.95
C ARG A 279 -16.86 -8.08 4.57
N ASP A 280 -17.94 -8.77 4.21
CA ASP A 280 -18.11 -9.22 2.83
C ASP A 280 -18.32 -8.01 1.91
N ILE A 281 -17.70 -8.04 0.73
CA ILE A 281 -17.73 -6.98 -0.29
C ILE A 281 -18.28 -7.58 -1.57
N ALA A 282 -19.32 -6.95 -2.12
CA ALA A 282 -19.97 -7.42 -3.33
C ALA A 282 -19.14 -7.09 -4.60
N PRO A 283 -19.29 -7.85 -5.69
CA PRO A 283 -18.76 -7.44 -6.99
C PRO A 283 -19.30 -6.06 -7.37
N GLY A 284 -18.41 -5.19 -7.86
CA GLY A 284 -18.70 -3.81 -8.24
C GLY A 284 -18.65 -2.81 -7.09
N GLU A 285 -18.60 -3.27 -5.84
CA GLU A 285 -18.51 -2.40 -4.68
C GLU A 285 -17.12 -1.77 -4.56
N GLN A 286 -17.07 -0.47 -4.26
CA GLN A 286 -15.83 0.26 -4.03
C GLN A 286 -15.20 -0.15 -2.70
N LEU A 287 -13.88 -0.33 -2.70
CA LEU A 287 -13.09 -0.51 -1.49
C LEU A 287 -12.92 0.84 -0.81
N LEU A 288 -13.28 0.88 0.47
CA LEU A 288 -13.23 2.07 1.32
C LEU A 288 -12.51 1.71 2.62
N ARG A 289 -11.58 2.56 3.04
CA ARG A 289 -10.86 2.42 4.32
C ARG A 289 -10.89 3.73 5.07
N GLU A 290 -11.10 3.70 6.37
CA GLU A 290 -10.93 4.90 7.17
C GLU A 290 -9.43 5.29 7.22
N TYR A 291 -9.11 6.53 6.85
CA TYR A 291 -7.74 7.05 6.90
C TYR A 291 -7.33 7.51 8.31
N GLY A 292 -8.33 7.76 9.17
CA GLY A 292 -8.16 8.17 10.55
C GLY A 292 -8.14 9.69 10.74
N ALA A 293 -8.52 10.13 11.94
CA ALA A 293 -8.64 11.54 12.30
C ALA A 293 -7.31 12.32 12.22
N GLY A 294 -6.17 11.66 12.46
CA GLY A 294 -4.84 12.28 12.34
C GLY A 294 -4.55 12.73 10.91
N TRP A 295 -4.78 11.83 9.94
CA TRP A 295 -4.59 12.13 8.52
C TRP A 295 -5.50 13.29 8.07
N SER A 296 -6.77 13.26 8.46
CA SER A 296 -7.72 14.33 8.10
C SER A 296 -7.29 15.68 8.66
N ARG A 297 -6.81 15.73 9.91
CA ARG A 297 -6.32 16.97 10.55
C ARG A 297 -5.10 17.54 9.85
N GLU A 298 -4.10 16.71 9.54
CA GLU A 298 -2.87 17.15 8.85
C GLU A 298 -3.17 17.67 7.44
N LEU A 299 -4.09 17.02 6.73
CA LEU A 299 -4.44 17.40 5.37
C LEU A 299 -5.37 18.63 5.31
N ALA A 300 -6.19 18.86 6.33
CA ALA A 300 -7.17 19.96 6.38
C ALA A 300 -6.53 21.35 6.16
N GLY A 301 -5.41 21.63 6.83
CA GLY A 301 -4.71 22.92 6.65
C GLY A 301 -4.14 23.08 5.23
N THR A 302 -3.66 22.00 4.62
CA THR A 302 -3.19 22.02 3.23
C THR A 302 -4.34 22.26 2.24
N TRP A 303 -5.51 21.68 2.52
CA TRP A 303 -6.72 21.90 1.73
C TRP A 303 -7.23 23.33 1.82
N GLU A 304 -7.27 23.91 3.02
CA GLU A 304 -7.70 25.29 3.24
C GLU A 304 -6.87 26.28 2.40
N VAL A 305 -5.54 26.12 2.42
CA VAL A 305 -4.63 26.95 1.61
C VAL A 305 -4.86 26.74 0.11
N ALA A 306 -5.04 25.49 -0.34
CA ALA A 306 -5.27 25.19 -1.75
C ALA A 306 -6.59 25.79 -2.26
N GLU A 307 -7.66 25.68 -1.48
CA GLU A 307 -8.96 26.23 -1.84
C GLU A 307 -9.02 27.76 -1.79
N ALA A 308 -8.36 28.39 -0.82
CA ALA A 308 -8.15 29.84 -0.84
C ALA A 308 -7.41 30.28 -2.12
N GLY A 309 -6.59 29.38 -2.66
CA GLY A 309 -5.93 29.48 -3.96
C GLY A 309 -6.81 29.16 -5.18
N GLY A 310 -8.07 28.76 -5.00
CA GLY A 310 -8.96 28.33 -6.09
C GLY A 310 -8.74 26.90 -6.60
N LEU A 311 -8.01 26.07 -5.85
CA LEU A 311 -7.70 24.67 -6.20
C LEU A 311 -8.33 23.70 -5.19
N SER A 312 -9.48 23.09 -5.54
CA SER A 312 -10.04 21.99 -4.74
C SER A 312 -9.31 20.66 -5.01
N ALA A 313 -9.42 19.69 -4.10
CA ALA A 313 -8.84 18.36 -4.27
C ALA A 313 -9.44 17.58 -5.46
N GLU A 314 -10.75 17.69 -5.67
CA GLU A 314 -11.45 17.09 -6.81
C GLU A 314 -11.02 17.75 -8.12
N ALA A 315 -10.87 19.09 -8.11
CA ALA A 315 -10.38 19.83 -9.25
C ALA A 315 -8.93 19.43 -9.56
N LEU A 316 -8.07 19.29 -8.56
CA LEU A 316 -6.70 18.82 -8.74
C LEU A 316 -6.68 17.41 -9.36
N ALA A 317 -7.44 16.46 -8.81
CA ALA A 317 -7.51 15.09 -9.34
C ALA A 317 -8.05 15.03 -10.77
N GLY A 318 -9.08 15.83 -11.11
CA GLY A 318 -9.64 15.90 -12.45
C GLY A 318 -8.74 16.61 -13.47
N ARG A 319 -7.97 17.62 -13.03
CA ARG A 319 -7.05 18.40 -13.88
C ARG A 319 -5.73 17.67 -14.12
N LEU A 320 -5.27 16.94 -13.12
CA LEU A 320 -4.17 16.01 -13.26
C LEU A 320 -4.64 14.85 -14.14
N ARG A 321 -4.30 14.92 -15.43
CA ARG A 321 -4.47 13.83 -16.41
C ARG A 321 -3.59 12.61 -16.10
N LEU A 322 -3.18 12.44 -14.84
CA LEU A 322 -2.30 11.38 -14.35
C LEU A 322 -2.77 9.98 -14.78
N TRP A 323 -4.03 9.82 -15.22
CA TRP A 323 -4.62 8.51 -15.50
C TRP A 323 -5.50 8.45 -16.76
N GLY A 324 -5.48 9.47 -17.62
CA GLY A 324 -6.23 9.51 -18.88
C GLY A 324 -5.42 9.04 -20.09
N GLY A 325 -5.51 7.74 -20.43
CA GLY A 325 -5.19 7.20 -21.76
C GLY A 325 -3.74 6.81 -22.01
N GLY A 326 -3.42 5.51 -21.88
CA GLY A 326 -2.14 4.93 -22.29
C GLY A 326 -2.06 3.42 -22.12
N ALA A 327 -2.54 2.69 -23.13
CA ALA A 327 -2.32 1.26 -23.42
C ALA A 327 -2.64 0.22 -22.31
N MET A 328 -3.91 -0.17 -22.21
CA MET A 328 -4.23 -1.59 -22.08
C MET A 328 -4.91 -2.01 -23.38
N GLY A 329 -4.35 -3.03 -24.03
CA GLY A 329 -4.88 -3.60 -25.25
C GLY A 329 -6.34 -3.97 -25.04
N SER A 330 -7.21 -3.29 -25.78
CA SER A 330 -8.50 -3.85 -26.17
C SER A 330 -8.21 -5.17 -26.85
N GLY A 331 -8.64 -6.27 -26.23
CA GLY A 331 -8.81 -7.52 -26.93
C GLY A 331 -9.69 -7.25 -28.14
N GLN A 332 -9.12 -7.34 -29.32
CA GLN A 332 -9.90 -7.53 -30.53
C GLN A 332 -10.01 -9.03 -30.70
N GLU A 333 -11.19 -9.54 -30.37
CA GLU A 333 -11.66 -10.83 -30.88
C GLU A 333 -11.44 -10.85 -32.39
N ALA A 334 -10.56 -11.74 -32.84
CA ALA A 334 -10.62 -12.29 -34.18
C ALA A 334 -11.08 -13.74 -34.04
N ALA A 335 -12.39 -13.92 -33.88
CA ALA A 335 -13.05 -15.10 -34.39
C ALA A 335 -13.23 -14.88 -35.90
N ALA A 336 -12.33 -15.45 -36.70
CA ALA A 336 -12.56 -15.71 -38.12
C ALA A 336 -11.70 -16.90 -38.56
N ASP A 337 -12.40 -18.00 -38.83
CA ASP A 337 -12.15 -18.99 -39.87
C ASP A 337 -10.94 -19.94 -39.78
N VAL A 338 -11.27 -21.11 -39.22
CA VAL A 338 -10.68 -22.39 -39.60
C VAL A 338 -11.22 -22.78 -40.98
N GLN A 339 -10.46 -22.45 -42.03
CA GLN A 339 -10.42 -23.04 -43.38
C GLN A 339 -9.12 -22.43 -43.97
N GLU A 340 -8.11 -23.15 -44.43
CA GLU A 340 -8.13 -24.33 -45.27
C GLU A 340 -6.70 -24.91 -45.22
N ALA A 341 -6.58 -26.11 -44.66
CA ALA A 341 -5.39 -26.93 -44.85
C ALA A 341 -5.55 -27.62 -46.21
N GLN A 342 -4.76 -27.22 -47.21
CA GLN A 342 -4.23 -28.09 -48.28
C GLN A 342 -3.38 -27.28 -49.28
N LEU A 343 -2.42 -27.97 -49.91
CA LEU A 343 -1.57 -27.56 -51.04
C LEU A 343 -0.11 -27.17 -50.73
N LEU A 344 0.58 -28.02 -49.96
CA LEU A 344 1.97 -28.36 -50.29
C LEU A 344 2.10 -29.88 -50.41
N SER A 345 1.43 -30.45 -51.40
CA SER A 345 1.74 -31.78 -51.93
C SER A 345 1.59 -31.78 -53.45
N GLY A 346 2.70 -31.91 -54.16
CA GLY A 346 2.74 -32.50 -55.50
C GLY A 346 2.55 -31.55 -56.68
N ALA A 347 3.66 -31.09 -57.25
CA ALA A 347 3.85 -31.05 -58.70
C ALA A 347 5.34 -30.95 -59.03
N SER A 348 6.02 -32.09 -58.93
CA SER A 348 7.20 -32.38 -59.76
C SER A 348 6.69 -32.60 -61.18
N GLY A 349 7.10 -31.75 -62.12
CA GLY A 349 6.81 -31.92 -63.54
C GLY A 349 7.66 -30.99 -64.39
N ALA A 350 8.82 -31.47 -64.81
CA ALA A 350 9.54 -30.95 -65.98
C ALA A 350 9.59 -32.08 -67.03
N ALA A 351 8.94 -31.82 -68.16
CA ALA A 351 8.97 -32.55 -69.43
C ALA A 351 10.31 -32.29 -70.17
N PRO A 352 10.58 -32.83 -71.39
CA PRO A 352 9.86 -33.83 -72.19
C PRO A 352 10.58 -35.17 -72.37
#